data_AF-A0A1M7J3H7-F1
#
_entry.id   AF-A0A1M7J3H7-F1
#
_cell.length_a   1.000
_cell.length_b   1.000
_cell.length_c   1.000
_cell.angle_alpha   90.00
_cell.angle_beta   90.00
_cell.angle_gamma   90.00
#
_symmetry.space_group_name_H-M   'P 1'
#
loop_
_entity.id
_entity.type
_entity.pdbx_description
1 polymer ?
#
loop_
_entity_poly.entity_id
_entity_poly.type
_entity_poly.pdbx_seq_one_letter_code
_entity_poly.pdbx_strand_id
1 'polypeptide(L)'
;MTERAKYIKIILLLDELDFFHQNLSIKETISFFRMLKQNIMSLYLFDNLIKELNQELRENPSCIELKKNIVKELDFVNHIRNKISGHLDKDLFLRVAQWQPKIFSKEINSDNFKILLSYISLFESAINSYSDKNNKHKLYEFEVDLVIDKYRAVFIETIFKLNSTSIHILKILKSKFEEKDIFFEGEDNFIEAKIAGNTDFNLKKKFEINFTEINQDEKTIISDEFLKNLDFNKIEDLCALKTELEKLIKINS
;
A
#
# COMPACT_ATOMS: atom_id res chain seq x y z
N MET A 1 17.98 -1.48 -11.86
CA MET A 1 17.51 -0.75 -10.64
C MET A 1 16.10 -0.21 -10.75
N THR A 2 15.73 0.59 -11.76
CA THR A 2 14.36 1.13 -11.90
C THR A 2 13.29 0.02 -11.94
N GLU A 3 13.52 -1.05 -12.69
CA GLU A 3 12.58 -2.19 -12.77
C GLU A 3 12.48 -2.95 -11.44
N ARG A 4 13.60 -3.13 -10.72
CA ARG A 4 13.61 -3.71 -9.35
C ARG A 4 12.82 -2.84 -8.37
N ALA A 5 12.92 -1.52 -8.45
CA ALA A 5 12.15 -0.61 -7.61
C ALA A 5 10.64 -0.72 -7.89
N LYS A 6 10.24 -0.83 -9.17
CA LYS A 6 8.84 -1.10 -9.56
C LYS A 6 8.36 -2.45 -9.01
N TYR A 7 9.18 -3.49 -9.11
CA TYR A 7 8.88 -4.81 -8.56
C TYR A 7 8.65 -4.77 -7.04
N ILE A 8 9.53 -4.09 -6.29
CA ILE A 8 9.37 -3.89 -4.84
C ILE A 8 8.05 -3.19 -4.51
N LYS A 9 7.69 -2.13 -5.24
CA LYS A 9 6.40 -1.44 -5.06
C LYS A 9 5.22 -2.39 -5.29
N ILE A 10 5.28 -3.23 -6.31
CA ILE A 10 4.23 -4.20 -6.65
C ILE A 10 4.06 -5.22 -5.52
N ILE A 11 5.14 -5.85 -5.05
CA ILE A 11 5.04 -6.92 -4.04
C ILE A 11 4.59 -6.39 -2.67
N LEU A 12 5.07 -5.21 -2.25
CA LEU A 12 4.65 -4.60 -0.99
C LEU A 12 3.17 -4.23 -1.02
N LEU A 13 2.72 -3.63 -2.12
CA LEU A 13 1.32 -3.23 -2.24
C LEU A 13 0.38 -4.43 -2.41
N LEU A 14 0.85 -5.48 -3.09
CA LEU A 14 0.12 -6.74 -3.21
C LEU A 14 -0.09 -7.37 -1.83
N ASP A 15 0.97 -7.46 -1.02
CA ASP A 15 0.89 -7.98 0.36
C ASP A 15 -0.09 -7.17 1.22
N GLU A 16 0.00 -5.84 1.20
CA GLU A 16 -0.92 -4.98 1.95
C GLU A 16 -2.39 -5.19 1.53
N LEU A 17 -2.66 -5.19 0.22
CA LEU A 17 -4.02 -5.36 -0.29
C LEU A 17 -4.57 -6.76 -0.01
N ASP A 18 -3.75 -7.82 -0.17
CA ASP A 18 -4.14 -9.19 0.20
C ASP A 18 -4.42 -9.28 1.71
N PHE A 19 -3.59 -8.68 2.56
CA PHE A 19 -3.82 -8.61 4.02
C PHE A 19 -5.17 -7.97 4.34
N PHE A 20 -5.46 -6.79 3.78
CA PHE A 20 -6.74 -6.12 4.02
C PHE A 20 -7.91 -6.90 3.44
N HIS A 21 -7.78 -7.47 2.24
CA HIS A 21 -8.84 -8.27 1.62
C HIS A 21 -9.24 -9.47 2.49
N GLN A 22 -8.27 -10.11 3.17
CA GLN A 22 -8.52 -11.24 4.05
C GLN A 22 -9.02 -10.83 5.45
N ASN A 23 -8.53 -9.69 5.97
CA ASN A 23 -8.71 -9.32 7.37
C ASN A 23 -9.71 -8.18 7.61
N LEU A 24 -10.31 -7.58 6.57
CA LEU A 24 -11.40 -6.63 6.74
C LEU A 24 -12.63 -7.36 7.30
N SER A 25 -12.70 -7.49 8.63
CA SER A 25 -13.76 -8.23 9.31
C SER A 25 -15.10 -7.55 9.11
N ILE A 26 -16.18 -8.32 9.04
CA ILE A 26 -17.54 -7.75 9.00
C ILE A 26 -17.87 -7.03 10.32
N LYS A 27 -17.24 -7.39 11.45
CA LYS A 27 -17.52 -6.76 12.75
C LYS A 27 -17.03 -5.32 12.80
N GLU A 28 -17.96 -4.40 12.99
CA GLU A 28 -17.79 -2.95 12.91
C GLU A 28 -17.18 -2.38 14.20
N THR A 29 -15.97 -2.81 14.53
CA THR A 29 -15.20 -2.33 15.67
C THR A 29 -14.36 -1.11 15.30
N ILE A 30 -13.75 -0.47 16.30
CA ILE A 30 -12.77 0.61 16.06
C ILE A 30 -11.59 0.09 15.21
N SER A 31 -11.15 -1.16 15.41
CA SER A 31 -10.07 -1.74 14.62
C SER A 31 -10.47 -1.90 13.15
N PHE A 32 -11.71 -2.29 12.88
CA PHE A 32 -12.24 -2.34 11.52
C PHE A 32 -12.13 -0.99 10.81
N PHE A 33 -12.57 0.11 11.42
CA PHE A 33 -12.47 1.44 10.79
C PHE A 33 -11.03 1.92 10.59
N ARG A 34 -10.12 1.56 11.49
CA ARG A 34 -8.67 1.83 11.33
C ARG A 34 -8.10 1.05 10.15
N MET A 35 -8.45 -0.22 10.02
CA MET A 35 -8.03 -1.06 8.89
C MET A 35 -8.62 -0.57 7.59
N LEU A 36 -9.90 -0.19 7.56
CA LEU A 36 -10.55 0.41 6.41
C LEU A 36 -9.83 1.69 5.99
N LYS A 37 -9.47 2.56 6.94
CA LYS A 37 -8.71 3.80 6.65
C LYS A 37 -7.36 3.48 6.02
N GLN A 38 -6.66 2.46 6.51
CA GLN A 38 -5.38 2.04 5.93
C GLN A 38 -5.56 1.39 4.55
N ASN A 39 -6.58 0.56 4.36
CA ASN A 39 -6.90 -0.04 3.07
C ASN A 39 -7.23 1.01 2.00
N ILE A 40 -7.96 2.07 2.35
CA ILE A 40 -8.18 3.24 1.48
C ILE A 40 -6.86 3.89 1.07
N MET A 41 -5.85 3.94 1.95
CA MET A 41 -4.52 4.43 1.59
C MET A 41 -3.82 3.49 0.61
N SER A 42 -3.85 2.18 0.82
CA SER A 42 -3.26 1.21 -0.11
C SER A 42 -3.94 1.27 -1.49
N LEU A 43 -5.27 1.41 -1.55
CA LEU A 43 -6.00 1.60 -2.81
C LEU A 43 -5.64 2.92 -3.52
N TYR A 44 -5.40 4.00 -2.76
CA TYR A 44 -4.85 5.26 -3.31
C TYR A 44 -3.44 5.07 -3.88
N LEU A 45 -2.56 4.34 -3.18
CA LEU A 45 -1.22 4.02 -3.67
C LEU A 45 -1.27 3.14 -4.92
N PHE A 46 -2.24 2.23 -5.00
CA PHE A 46 -2.49 1.41 -6.19
C PHE A 46 -2.84 2.26 -7.40
N ASP A 47 -3.76 3.22 -7.28
CA ASP A 47 -4.11 4.14 -8.37
C ASP A 47 -2.88 4.92 -8.89
N ASN A 48 -2.01 5.38 -8.00
CA ASN A 48 -0.75 6.02 -8.38
C ASN A 48 0.21 5.06 -9.09
N LEU A 49 0.36 3.84 -8.57
CA LEU A 49 1.26 2.84 -9.14
C LEU A 49 0.81 2.43 -10.55
N ILE A 50 -0.48 2.22 -10.80
CA ILE A 50 -0.98 1.87 -12.15
C ILE A 50 -0.96 3.06 -13.13
N LYS A 51 -0.75 4.29 -12.65
CA LYS A 51 -0.45 5.45 -13.51
C LYS A 51 1.03 5.47 -13.86
N GLU A 52 1.91 5.17 -12.91
CA GLU A 52 3.35 4.99 -13.14
C GLU A 52 3.63 3.84 -14.12
N LEU A 53 2.95 2.70 -13.96
CA LEU A 53 3.13 1.48 -14.76
C LEU A 53 2.25 1.43 -16.02
N ASN A 54 1.82 2.58 -16.53
CA ASN A 54 0.85 2.64 -17.63
C ASN A 54 1.36 1.99 -18.93
N GLN A 55 2.68 1.97 -19.16
CA GLN A 55 3.27 1.26 -20.29
C GLN A 55 3.12 -0.25 -20.14
N GLU A 56 3.50 -0.79 -18.98
CA GLU A 56 3.44 -2.22 -18.67
C GLU A 56 2.01 -2.74 -18.67
N LEU A 57 1.05 -1.90 -18.25
CA LEU A 57 -0.38 -2.13 -18.33
C LEU A 57 -0.89 -2.22 -19.78
N ARG A 58 -0.41 -1.36 -20.68
CA ARG A 58 -0.86 -1.34 -22.09
C ARG A 58 -0.49 -2.60 -22.86
N GLU A 59 0.61 -3.22 -22.46
CA GLU A 59 1.08 -4.49 -23.00
C GLU A 59 0.21 -5.69 -22.55
N ASN A 60 -0.75 -5.49 -21.63
CA ASN A 60 -1.72 -6.52 -21.24
C ASN A 60 -3.18 -6.00 -21.36
N PRO A 61 -3.90 -6.34 -22.44
CA PRO A 61 -5.27 -5.89 -22.66
C PRO A 61 -6.23 -6.19 -21.51
N SER A 62 -6.07 -7.33 -20.83
CA SER A 62 -6.92 -7.70 -19.69
C SER A 62 -6.77 -6.72 -18.52
N CYS A 63 -5.55 -6.27 -18.24
CA CYS A 63 -5.31 -5.28 -17.18
C CYS A 63 -5.92 -3.91 -17.51
N ILE A 64 -5.94 -3.51 -18.79
CA ILE A 64 -6.60 -2.27 -19.22
C ILE A 64 -8.10 -2.35 -18.97
N GLU A 65 -8.72 -3.48 -19.30
CA GLU A 65 -10.15 -3.71 -19.07
C GLU A 65 -10.48 -3.69 -17.58
N LEU A 66 -9.72 -4.44 -16.78
CA LEU A 66 -9.87 -4.44 -15.32
C LEU A 66 -9.74 -3.04 -14.73
N LYS A 67 -8.73 -2.26 -15.15
CA LYS A 67 -8.54 -0.87 -14.72
C LYS A 67 -9.73 0.02 -15.09
N LYS A 68 -10.28 -0.12 -16.31
CA LYS A 68 -11.47 0.63 -16.74
C LYS A 68 -12.69 0.30 -15.87
N ASN A 69 -12.83 -0.95 -15.43
CA ASN A 69 -13.96 -1.42 -14.63
C ASN A 69 -13.98 -0.92 -13.18
N ILE A 70 -12.88 -0.32 -12.70
CA ILE A 70 -12.76 0.21 -11.34
C ILE A 70 -12.38 1.69 -11.28
N VAL A 71 -12.23 2.38 -12.42
CA VAL A 71 -11.69 3.76 -12.45
C VAL A 71 -12.56 4.74 -11.64
N LYS A 72 -13.89 4.58 -11.67
CA LYS A 72 -14.81 5.45 -10.93
C LYS A 72 -14.70 5.22 -9.43
N GLU A 73 -14.51 3.97 -9.03
CA GLU A 73 -14.31 3.55 -7.64
C GLU A 73 -12.93 4.00 -7.12
N LEU A 74 -11.88 3.99 -7.95
CA LEU A 74 -10.57 4.57 -7.60
C LEU A 74 -10.66 6.09 -7.40
N ASP A 75 -11.39 6.80 -8.26
CA ASP A 75 -11.65 8.24 -8.07
C ASP A 75 -12.39 8.52 -6.75
N PHE A 76 -13.33 7.64 -6.38
CA PHE A 76 -14.04 7.71 -5.11
C PHE A 76 -13.12 7.47 -3.91
N VAL A 77 -12.25 6.46 -3.95
CA VAL A 77 -11.24 6.22 -2.90
C VAL A 77 -10.31 7.41 -2.74
N ASN A 78 -9.85 8.01 -3.85
CA ASN A 78 -9.01 9.20 -3.83
C ASN A 78 -9.70 10.37 -3.10
N HIS A 79 -11.00 10.57 -3.36
CA HIS A 79 -11.81 11.56 -2.65
C HIS A 79 -11.88 11.26 -1.15
N ILE A 80 -12.23 10.03 -0.76
CA ILE A 80 -12.30 9.62 0.65
C ILE A 80 -10.95 9.86 1.34
N ARG A 81 -9.86 9.39 0.74
CA ARG A 81 -8.49 9.56 1.26
C ARG A 81 -8.19 11.04 1.49
N ASN A 82 -8.51 11.91 0.54
CA ASN A 82 -8.24 13.34 0.70
C ASN A 82 -9.05 13.97 1.85
N LYS A 83 -10.26 13.48 2.11
CA LYS A 83 -11.08 13.92 3.24
C LYS A 83 -10.62 13.36 4.58
N ILE A 84 -10.25 12.09 4.65
CA ILE A 84 -9.96 11.38 5.91
C ILE A 84 -8.47 11.45 6.32
N SER A 85 -7.56 11.59 5.34
CA SER A 85 -6.10 11.59 5.55
C SER A 85 -5.48 12.99 5.57
N GLY A 86 -6.21 14.03 5.18
CA GLY A 86 -5.80 15.42 5.28
C GLY A 86 -6.03 15.99 6.68
N HIS A 87 -5.13 16.86 7.14
CA HIS A 87 -5.20 17.62 8.40
C HIS A 87 -6.63 17.88 8.83
N LEU A 88 -7.07 17.25 9.93
CA LEU A 88 -8.40 17.35 10.55
C LEU A 88 -9.32 18.41 9.90
N ASP A 89 -9.84 18.12 8.69
CA ASP A 89 -10.44 19.15 7.82
C ASP A 89 -11.58 19.81 8.58
N LYS A 90 -11.43 21.09 8.92
CA LYS A 90 -12.34 21.77 9.86
C LYS A 90 -13.78 21.63 9.40
N ASP A 91 -14.04 21.76 8.11
CA ASP A 91 -15.39 21.67 7.56
C ASP A 91 -15.92 20.24 7.61
N LEU A 92 -15.05 19.24 7.42
CA LEU A 92 -15.41 17.83 7.60
C LEU A 92 -15.74 17.53 9.07
N PHE A 93 -14.93 17.99 10.02
CA PHE A 93 -15.16 17.73 11.45
C PHE A 93 -16.39 18.48 11.99
N LEU A 94 -16.72 19.64 11.44
CA LEU A 94 -18.00 20.29 11.70
C LEU A 94 -19.18 19.42 11.23
N ARG A 95 -19.08 18.82 10.04
CA ARG A 95 -20.10 17.87 9.55
C ARG A 95 -20.16 16.61 10.39
N VAL A 96 -19.03 16.05 10.82
CA VAL A 96 -18.99 14.91 11.75
C VAL A 96 -19.71 15.22 13.05
N ALA A 97 -19.44 16.40 13.64
CA ALA A 97 -20.08 16.82 14.88
C ALA A 97 -21.60 17.04 14.72
N GLN A 98 -22.03 17.55 13.56
CA GLN A 98 -23.45 17.72 13.21
C GLN A 98 -24.15 16.39 12.96
N TRP A 99 -23.48 15.49 12.24
CA TRP A 99 -24.02 14.21 11.78
C TRP A 99 -24.24 13.25 12.95
N GLN A 100 -23.38 13.30 13.97
CA GLN A 100 -23.48 12.41 15.13
C GLN A 100 -23.46 13.16 16.46
N PRO A 101 -24.56 13.85 16.81
CA PRO A 101 -24.66 14.62 18.04
C PRO A 101 -24.55 13.74 19.30
N LYS A 102 -24.81 12.43 19.19
CA LYS A 102 -24.68 11.47 20.29
C LYS A 102 -23.28 11.44 20.90
N ILE A 103 -22.22 11.76 20.15
CA ILE A 103 -20.85 11.86 20.67
C ILE A 103 -20.76 12.81 21.87
N PHE A 104 -21.60 13.86 21.88
CA PHE A 104 -21.62 14.90 22.90
C PHE A 104 -22.69 14.66 23.99
N SER A 105 -23.44 13.56 23.92
CA SER A 105 -24.41 13.22 24.96
C SER A 105 -23.71 12.88 26.27
N LYS A 106 -24.19 13.46 27.38
CA LYS A 106 -23.72 13.14 28.73
C LYS A 106 -24.08 11.71 29.17
N GLU A 107 -24.99 11.06 28.46
CA GLU A 107 -25.38 9.66 28.73
C GLU A 107 -24.34 8.68 28.17
N ILE A 108 -23.53 9.11 27.19
CA ILE A 108 -22.46 8.31 26.61
C ILE A 108 -21.16 8.63 27.36
N ASN A 109 -20.80 7.76 28.30
CA ASN A 109 -19.58 7.89 29.11
C ASN A 109 -18.41 7.03 28.60
N SER A 110 -18.62 6.24 27.53
CA SER A 110 -17.56 5.39 26.96
C SER A 110 -16.80 6.13 25.85
N ASP A 111 -15.52 6.41 26.10
CA ASP A 111 -14.63 7.00 25.09
C ASP A 111 -14.48 6.09 23.86
N ASN A 112 -14.47 4.77 24.05
CA ASN A 112 -14.44 3.83 22.93
C ASN A 112 -15.68 3.97 22.05
N PHE A 113 -16.86 4.14 22.65
CA PHE A 113 -18.08 4.35 21.87
C PHE A 113 -18.06 5.69 21.13
N LYS A 114 -17.58 6.77 21.77
CA LYS A 114 -17.39 8.08 21.11
C LYS A 114 -16.42 7.99 19.94
N ILE A 115 -15.32 7.26 20.09
CA ILE A 115 -14.34 7.02 19.02
C ILE A 115 -14.97 6.24 17.88
N LEU A 116 -15.73 5.18 18.17
CA LEU A 116 -16.44 4.40 17.16
C LEU A 116 -17.41 5.28 16.36
N LEU A 117 -18.25 6.04 17.06
CA LEU A 117 -19.17 7.00 16.45
C LEU A 117 -18.43 8.05 15.60
N SER A 118 -17.29 8.55 16.09
CA SER A 118 -16.46 9.50 15.34
C SER A 118 -15.93 8.90 14.03
N TYR A 119 -15.49 7.64 14.05
CA TYR A 119 -15.05 6.95 12.83
C TYR A 119 -16.20 6.76 11.83
N ILE A 120 -17.34 6.24 12.30
CA ILE A 120 -18.55 6.05 11.47
C ILE A 120 -18.89 7.36 10.76
N SER A 121 -19.03 8.43 11.53
CA SER A 121 -19.45 9.73 11.01
C SER A 121 -18.40 10.41 10.13
N LEU A 122 -17.11 10.17 10.39
CA LEU A 122 -16.03 10.62 9.53
C LEU A 122 -16.09 9.96 8.15
N PHE A 123 -16.30 8.63 8.12
CA PHE A 123 -16.45 7.90 6.86
C PHE A 123 -17.72 8.31 6.12
N GLU A 124 -18.87 8.37 6.79
CA GLU A 124 -20.14 8.78 6.17
C GLU A 124 -20.04 10.19 5.60
N SER A 125 -19.49 11.14 6.35
CA SER A 125 -19.29 12.52 5.86
C SER A 125 -18.36 12.56 4.64
N ALA A 126 -17.29 11.76 4.64
CA ALA A 126 -16.38 11.68 3.50
C ALA A 126 -17.05 11.04 2.27
N ILE A 127 -17.76 9.94 2.46
CA ILE A 127 -18.49 9.20 1.42
C ILE A 127 -19.56 10.12 0.81
N ASN A 128 -20.46 10.65 1.63
CA ASN A 128 -21.62 11.42 1.16
C ASN A 128 -21.24 12.78 0.55
N SER A 129 -20.05 13.29 0.87
CA SER A 129 -19.52 14.48 0.18
C SER A 129 -19.04 14.22 -1.25
N TYR A 130 -18.98 12.97 -1.72
CA TYR A 130 -18.61 12.63 -3.09
C TYR A 130 -19.76 12.88 -4.07
N SER A 131 -20.08 14.14 -4.28
CA SER A 131 -21.22 14.61 -5.06
C SER A 131 -20.82 15.38 -6.33
N ASP A 132 -21.73 15.43 -7.30
CA ASP A 132 -21.61 16.23 -8.52
C ASP A 132 -22.07 17.69 -8.28
N LYS A 133 -22.03 18.50 -9.34
CA LYS A 133 -22.47 19.90 -9.31
C LYS A 133 -23.96 20.09 -8.94
N ASN A 134 -24.76 19.04 -9.00
CA ASN A 134 -26.19 19.04 -8.66
C ASN A 134 -26.43 18.45 -7.26
N ASN A 135 -25.38 18.26 -6.45
CA ASN A 135 -25.41 17.60 -5.14
C ASN A 135 -25.91 16.15 -5.18
N LYS A 136 -25.80 15.45 -6.33
CA LYS A 136 -26.07 14.01 -6.41
C LYS A 136 -24.79 13.23 -6.17
N HIS A 137 -24.85 12.18 -5.35
CA HIS A 137 -23.70 11.32 -5.12
C HIS A 137 -23.24 10.68 -6.44
N LYS A 138 -21.93 10.69 -6.70
CA LYS A 138 -21.35 10.29 -8.00
C LYS A 138 -21.25 8.78 -8.23
N LEU A 139 -21.68 7.98 -7.25
CA LEU A 139 -21.47 6.52 -7.24
C LEU A 139 -22.72 5.79 -6.75
N TYR A 140 -23.34 6.28 -5.67
CA TYR A 140 -24.57 5.73 -5.11
C TYR A 140 -25.77 6.61 -5.44
N GLU A 141 -26.96 6.01 -5.50
CA GLU A 141 -28.22 6.74 -5.69
C GLU A 141 -28.85 7.21 -4.36
N PHE A 142 -28.16 6.98 -3.25
CA PHE A 142 -28.61 7.24 -1.89
C PHE A 142 -27.47 7.78 -1.03
N GLU A 143 -27.83 8.37 0.11
CA GLU A 143 -26.89 8.74 1.15
C GLU A 143 -26.49 7.48 1.94
N VAL A 144 -25.19 7.25 2.08
CA VAL A 144 -24.66 6.10 2.79
C VAL A 144 -24.70 6.36 4.29
N ASP A 145 -25.46 5.54 5.00
CA ASP A 145 -25.46 5.40 6.46
C ASP A 145 -24.85 4.03 6.79
N LEU A 146 -23.69 4.02 7.43
CA LEU A 146 -22.94 2.83 7.79
C LEU A 146 -23.57 2.09 8.98
N VAL A 147 -24.50 2.68 9.72
CA VAL A 147 -25.27 1.96 10.74
C VAL A 147 -26.35 1.09 10.09
N ILE A 148 -26.84 1.47 8.89
CA ILE A 148 -27.82 0.68 8.14
C ILE A 148 -27.12 -0.41 7.33
N ASP A 149 -27.38 -1.67 7.67
CA ASP A 149 -26.74 -2.87 7.08
C ASP A 149 -26.74 -2.88 5.55
N LYS A 150 -27.87 -2.55 4.93
CA LYS A 150 -27.99 -2.52 3.46
C LYS A 150 -27.03 -1.53 2.82
N TYR A 151 -26.93 -0.31 3.37
CA TYR A 151 -26.09 0.75 2.79
C TYR A 151 -24.62 0.51 3.09
N ARG A 152 -24.33 0.03 4.31
CA ARG A 152 -23.00 -0.45 4.69
C ARG A 152 -22.51 -1.56 3.75
N ALA A 153 -23.33 -2.57 3.48
CA ALA A 153 -22.96 -3.68 2.60
C ALA A 153 -22.53 -3.20 1.22
N VAL A 154 -23.28 -2.28 0.60
CA VAL A 154 -22.94 -1.72 -0.72
C VAL A 154 -21.57 -1.01 -0.72
N PHE A 155 -21.30 -0.21 0.32
CA PHE A 155 -20.00 0.44 0.45
C PHE A 155 -18.87 -0.58 0.65
N ILE A 156 -19.06 -1.57 1.51
CA ILE A 156 -18.04 -2.60 1.77
C ILE A 156 -17.80 -3.48 0.54
N GLU A 157 -18.84 -3.88 -0.19
CA GLU A 157 -18.73 -4.58 -1.47
C GLU A 157 -17.92 -3.78 -2.50
N THR A 158 -18.09 -2.45 -2.52
CA THR A 158 -17.28 -1.56 -3.37
C THR A 158 -15.79 -1.69 -3.03
N ILE A 159 -15.44 -1.67 -1.73
CA ILE A 159 -14.05 -1.82 -1.27
C ILE A 159 -13.51 -3.22 -1.55
N PHE A 160 -14.32 -4.27 -1.35
CA PHE A 160 -13.92 -5.64 -1.67
C PHE A 160 -13.67 -5.85 -3.16
N LYS A 161 -14.54 -5.32 -4.03
CA LYS A 161 -14.35 -5.34 -5.49
C LYS A 161 -13.07 -4.62 -5.90
N LEU A 162 -12.78 -3.47 -5.28
CA LEU A 162 -11.55 -2.72 -5.51
C LEU A 162 -10.32 -3.54 -5.11
N ASN A 163 -10.31 -4.10 -3.90
CA ASN A 163 -9.20 -4.93 -3.43
C ASN A 163 -8.97 -6.13 -4.35
N SER A 164 -10.01 -6.92 -4.65
CA SER A 164 -9.86 -8.12 -5.49
C SER A 164 -9.37 -7.80 -6.90
N THR A 165 -9.89 -6.74 -7.52
CA THR A 165 -9.45 -6.30 -8.85
C THR A 165 -8.02 -5.78 -8.82
N SER A 166 -7.66 -5.01 -7.79
CA SER A 166 -6.30 -4.47 -7.64
C SER A 166 -5.28 -5.58 -7.41
N ILE A 167 -5.58 -6.54 -6.54
CA ILE A 167 -4.79 -7.75 -6.31
C ILE A 167 -4.59 -8.52 -7.62
N HIS A 168 -5.64 -8.69 -8.41
CA HIS A 168 -5.55 -9.41 -9.68
C HIS A 168 -4.62 -8.69 -10.68
N ILE A 169 -4.75 -7.38 -10.82
CA ILE A 169 -3.85 -6.56 -11.65
C ILE A 169 -2.40 -6.68 -11.16
N LEU A 170 -2.17 -6.56 -9.84
CA LEU A 170 -0.83 -6.65 -9.27
C LEU A 170 -0.21 -8.03 -9.43
N LYS A 171 -0.98 -9.12 -9.35
CA LYS A 171 -0.50 -10.48 -9.63
C LYS A 171 -0.03 -10.63 -11.07
N ILE A 172 -0.80 -10.10 -12.04
CA ILE A 172 -0.40 -10.10 -13.46
C ILE A 172 0.88 -9.29 -13.66
N LEU A 173 0.97 -8.09 -13.07
CA LEU A 173 2.16 -7.26 -13.16
C LEU A 173 3.37 -7.93 -12.50
N LYS A 174 3.20 -8.55 -11.33
CA LYS A 174 4.24 -9.29 -10.62
C LYS A 174 4.84 -10.37 -11.52
N SER A 175 4.01 -11.26 -12.08
CA SER A 175 4.49 -12.34 -12.96
C SER A 175 5.26 -11.81 -14.17
N LYS A 176 4.80 -10.70 -14.75
CA LYS A 176 5.51 -10.06 -15.87
C LYS A 176 6.86 -9.48 -15.49
N PHE A 177 6.99 -8.91 -14.29
CA PHE A 177 8.29 -8.47 -13.79
C PHE A 177 9.17 -9.65 -13.41
N GLU A 178 8.58 -10.78 -13.01
CA GLU A 178 9.33 -12.00 -12.73
C GLU A 178 9.95 -12.64 -13.98
N GLU A 179 9.34 -12.42 -15.15
CA GLU A 179 9.89 -12.83 -16.45
C GLU A 179 11.04 -11.94 -16.94
N LYS A 180 11.29 -10.79 -16.28
CA LYS A 180 12.40 -9.90 -16.63
C LYS A 180 13.68 -10.34 -15.94
N ASP A 181 14.81 -9.97 -16.54
CA ASP A 181 16.15 -10.15 -15.96
C ASP A 181 16.41 -9.11 -14.82
N ILE A 182 15.64 -9.24 -13.73
CA ILE A 182 15.72 -8.36 -12.55
C ILE A 182 16.20 -9.10 -11.30
N PHE A 183 16.22 -10.43 -11.32
CA PHE A 183 16.76 -11.25 -10.24
C PHE A 183 18.22 -11.58 -10.52
N PHE A 184 18.93 -12.00 -9.48
CA PHE A 184 20.33 -12.37 -9.55
C PHE A 184 20.53 -13.70 -8.82
N GLU A 185 21.53 -14.46 -9.24
CA GLU A 185 21.83 -15.78 -8.69
C GLU A 185 23.32 -15.88 -8.32
N GLY A 186 23.65 -16.77 -7.38
CA GLY A 186 25.01 -17.23 -7.11
C GLY A 186 26.07 -16.12 -7.03
N GLU A 187 26.94 -16.07 -8.04
CA GLU A 187 28.12 -15.20 -8.13
C GLU A 187 27.78 -13.69 -8.18
N ASP A 188 26.57 -13.32 -8.60
CA ASP A 188 26.14 -11.92 -8.67
C ASP A 188 25.81 -11.34 -7.28
N ASN A 189 25.60 -12.18 -6.26
CA ASN A 189 25.31 -11.74 -4.89
C ASN A 189 26.36 -10.74 -4.37
N PHE A 190 27.62 -10.96 -4.72
CA PHE A 190 28.71 -10.10 -4.28
C PHE A 190 28.67 -8.72 -4.93
N ILE A 191 28.39 -8.65 -6.24
CA ILE A 191 28.22 -7.40 -6.96
C ILE A 191 27.03 -6.62 -6.39
N GLU A 192 25.92 -7.32 -6.13
CA GLU A 192 24.73 -6.72 -5.53
C GLU A 192 24.95 -6.23 -4.10
N ALA A 193 25.71 -6.98 -3.29
CA ALA A 193 26.10 -6.54 -1.95
C ALA A 193 26.96 -5.26 -1.98
N LYS A 194 27.88 -5.14 -2.94
CA LYS A 194 28.65 -3.90 -3.13
C LYS A 194 27.78 -2.73 -3.55
N ILE A 195 26.83 -2.96 -4.47
CA ILE A 195 25.87 -1.93 -4.86
C ILE A 195 25.07 -1.48 -3.62
N ALA A 196 24.60 -2.42 -2.81
CA ALA A 196 23.88 -2.12 -1.57
C ALA A 196 24.73 -1.29 -0.60
N GLY A 197 26.02 -1.64 -0.42
CA GLY A 197 26.96 -0.89 0.42
C GLY A 197 27.21 0.55 -0.02
N ASN A 198 27.04 0.85 -1.32
CA ASN A 198 27.18 2.19 -1.89
C ASN A 198 25.86 2.96 -2.00
N THR A 199 24.77 2.48 -1.38
CA THR A 199 23.47 3.15 -1.45
C THR A 199 23.51 4.52 -0.77
N ASP A 200 23.28 5.59 -1.53
CA ASP A 200 23.03 6.93 -0.97
C ASP A 200 21.57 7.04 -0.52
N PHE A 201 21.36 7.10 0.80
CA PHE A 201 20.04 7.28 1.41
C PHE A 201 19.55 8.74 1.37
N ASN A 202 20.29 9.67 0.76
CA ASN A 202 19.85 11.04 0.56
C ASN A 202 18.84 11.15 -0.58
N LEU A 203 17.56 10.97 -0.24
CA LEU A 203 16.44 11.05 -1.18
C LEU A 203 16.24 12.42 -1.88
N LYS A 204 16.97 13.46 -1.47
CA LYS A 204 16.94 14.79 -2.13
C LYS A 204 17.88 14.87 -3.34
N LYS A 205 18.84 13.95 -3.44
CA LYS A 205 19.78 13.86 -4.56
C LYS A 205 19.26 12.87 -5.58
N LYS A 206 19.68 13.05 -6.83
CA LYS A 206 19.44 12.06 -7.87
C LYS A 206 20.30 10.83 -7.56
N PHE A 207 19.69 9.65 -7.61
CA PHE A 207 20.39 8.39 -7.42
C PHE A 207 21.27 8.08 -8.64
N GLU A 208 22.58 7.91 -8.42
CA GLU A 208 23.55 7.55 -9.43
C GLU A 208 24.49 6.47 -8.86
N ILE A 209 24.60 5.33 -9.54
CA ILE A 209 25.52 4.24 -9.16
C ILE A 209 26.78 4.37 -10.01
N ASN A 210 27.93 4.48 -9.36
CA ASN A 210 29.23 4.43 -10.03
C ASN A 210 29.73 2.98 -10.15
N PHE A 211 29.31 2.28 -11.20
CA PHE A 211 29.72 0.88 -11.44
C PHE A 211 31.24 0.72 -11.61
N THR A 212 31.95 1.76 -12.03
CA THR A 212 33.41 1.75 -12.18
C THR A 212 34.14 1.60 -10.85
N GLU A 213 33.64 2.20 -9.77
CA GLU A 213 34.20 2.05 -8.42
C GLU A 213 33.85 0.67 -7.81
N ILE A 214 32.67 0.15 -8.11
CA ILE A 214 32.18 -1.16 -7.63
C ILE A 214 33.01 -2.32 -8.20
N ASN A 215 33.40 -2.23 -9.47
CA ASN A 215 34.16 -3.28 -10.15
C ASN A 215 35.66 -3.31 -9.79
N GLN A 216 36.19 -2.26 -9.14
CA GLN A 216 37.61 -2.17 -8.76
C GLN A 216 37.90 -2.70 -7.34
N ASP A 217 36.86 -3.05 -6.56
CA ASP A 217 37.02 -3.56 -5.20
C ASP A 217 37.21 -5.09 -5.19
N GLU A 218 38.44 -5.59 -5.03
CA GLU A 218 38.77 -7.02 -5.11
C GLU A 218 38.40 -7.85 -3.85
N LYS A 219 37.64 -7.29 -2.88
CA LYS A 219 37.53 -7.87 -1.54
C LYS A 219 36.41 -8.89 -1.31
N THR A 220 36.84 -10.12 -1.07
CA THR A 220 36.18 -11.23 -0.32
C THR A 220 35.01 -11.97 -0.95
N ILE A 221 35.25 -13.27 -1.20
CA ILE A 221 34.25 -14.28 -1.55
C ILE A 221 33.57 -14.75 -0.25
N ILE A 222 32.26 -14.56 -0.12
CA ILE A 222 31.46 -15.27 0.90
C ILE A 222 31.35 -16.73 0.44
N SER A 223 31.51 -17.70 1.34
CA SER A 223 31.32 -19.10 0.95
C SER A 223 29.86 -19.37 0.59
N ASP A 224 29.63 -20.03 -0.55
CA ASP A 224 28.30 -20.50 -0.96
C ASP A 224 27.64 -21.39 0.11
N GLU A 225 28.45 -22.05 0.93
CA GLU A 225 28.00 -22.89 2.04
C GLU A 225 27.38 -22.07 3.18
N PHE A 226 27.86 -20.86 3.45
CA PHE A 226 27.23 -19.95 4.41
C PHE A 226 25.87 -19.47 3.89
N LEU A 227 25.80 -19.05 2.61
CA LEU A 227 24.55 -18.59 1.99
C LEU A 227 23.47 -19.68 1.95
N LYS A 228 23.86 -20.94 1.71
CA LYS A 228 22.94 -22.09 1.71
C LYS A 228 22.31 -22.40 3.08
N ASN A 229 22.94 -21.98 4.17
CA ASN A 229 22.47 -22.23 5.53
C ASN A 229 21.55 -21.12 6.08
N LEU A 230 21.34 -20.04 5.34
CA LEU A 230 20.46 -18.94 5.74
C LEU A 230 19.01 -19.23 5.33
N ASP A 231 18.08 -19.10 6.28
CA ASP A 231 16.66 -19.01 5.97
C ASP A 231 16.28 -17.54 5.76
N PHE A 232 16.21 -17.11 4.50
CA PHE A 232 15.86 -15.73 4.13
C PHE A 232 14.43 -15.31 4.53
N ASN A 233 13.63 -16.22 5.11
CA ASN A 233 12.35 -15.88 5.74
C ASN A 233 12.51 -15.38 7.20
N LYS A 234 13.72 -15.44 7.77
CA LYS A 234 14.01 -15.01 9.15
C LYS A 234 14.91 -13.77 9.16
N ILE A 235 14.51 -12.76 9.94
CA ILE A 235 15.28 -11.52 10.09
C ILE A 235 16.62 -11.80 10.77
N GLU A 236 16.66 -12.77 11.67
CA GLU A 236 17.86 -13.18 12.40
C GLU A 236 18.95 -13.67 11.45
N ASP A 237 18.59 -14.41 10.41
CA ASP A 237 19.53 -14.93 9.42
C ASP A 237 20.06 -13.82 8.49
N LEU A 238 19.21 -12.83 8.17
CA LEU A 238 19.65 -11.60 7.50
C LEU A 238 20.64 -10.80 8.36
N CYS A 239 20.40 -10.70 9.67
CA CYS A 239 21.32 -10.06 10.62
C CYS A 239 22.64 -10.83 10.71
N ALA A 240 22.60 -12.16 10.71
CA ALA A 240 23.78 -13.01 10.73
C ALA A 240 24.63 -12.81 9.47
N LEU A 241 24.01 -12.77 8.29
CA LEU A 241 24.67 -12.45 7.02
C LEU A 241 25.37 -11.09 7.06
N LYS A 242 24.68 -10.05 7.52
CA LYS A 242 25.25 -8.71 7.64
C LYS A 242 26.46 -8.68 8.60
N THR A 243 26.34 -9.37 9.73
CA THR A 243 27.42 -9.45 10.72
C THR A 243 28.65 -10.16 10.14
N GLU A 244 28.45 -11.22 9.35
CA GLU A 244 29.55 -11.95 8.71
C GLU A 244 30.23 -11.11 7.63
N LEU A 245 29.46 -10.42 6.81
CA LEU A 245 29.95 -9.43 5.84
C LEU A 245 30.81 -8.34 6.51
N GLU A 246 30.35 -7.80 7.64
CA GLU A 246 31.12 -6.78 8.40
C GLU A 246 32.46 -7.32 8.92
N LYS A 247 32.54 -8.59 9.33
CA LYS A 247 33.81 -9.21 9.73
C LYS A 247 34.78 -9.34 8.56
N LEU A 248 34.29 -9.81 7.40
CA LEU A 248 35.10 -10.00 6.20
C LEU A 248 35.67 -8.66 5.69
N ILE A 249 34.88 -7.60 5.73
CA ILE A 249 35.33 -6.25 5.35
C ILE A 249 36.43 -5.76 6.31
N LYS A 250 36.25 -5.95 7.63
CA LYS A 250 37.24 -5.53 8.64
C LYS A 250 38.56 -6.31 8.61
N ILE A 251 38.53 -7.59 8.21
CA ILE A 251 39.75 -8.40 8.08
C ILE A 251 40.60 -7.93 6.89
N ASN A 252 39.96 -7.41 5.84
CA ASN A 252 40.63 -7.00 4.61
C ASN A 252 40.94 -5.49 4.54
N SER A 253 40.50 -4.67 5.51
CA SER A 253 40.76 -3.22 5.62
C SER A 253 41.97 -2.92 6.49
#